data_AF-A0A2H0UIH1-F1
#
_entry.id   AF-A0A2H0UIH1-F1
#
_cell.length_a   1.000
_cell.length_b   1.000
_cell.length_c   1.000
_cell.angle_alpha   90.00
_cell.angle_beta   90.00
_cell.angle_gamma   90.00
#
_symmetry.space_group_name_H-M   'P 1'
#
loop_
_entity.id
_entity.type
_entity.pdbx_description
1 polymer ?
#
loop_
_entity_poly.entity_id
_entity_poly.type
_entity_poly.pdbx_seq_one_letter_code
_entity_poly.pdbx_strand_id
1 'polypeptide(L)'
;MTTEIQKNIADLFHFSEMSEDEKMVFLADLGGLILESSVLRFITESDESTSEHFSHMLEAYADKDDLHIILADAFPMFKVILEEETEAFRTDALKVLS
;
A
#
# COMPACT_ATOMS: atom_id res chain seq x y z
N MET A 1 -9.81 -16.73 -21.21
CA MET A 1 -8.82 -15.86 -21.89
C MET A 1 -8.04 -15.17 -20.79
N THR A 2 -7.03 -15.82 -20.27
CA THR A 2 -6.08 -15.23 -19.34
C THR A 2 -5.18 -14.30 -20.15
N THR A 3 -5.26 -13.01 -19.83
CA THR A 3 -4.58 -11.92 -20.55
C THR A 3 -3.08 -12.11 -20.50
N GLU A 4 -2.37 -11.70 -21.56
CA GLU A 4 -0.89 -11.72 -21.64
C GLU A 4 -0.20 -11.06 -20.42
N ILE A 5 -0.92 -10.22 -19.68
CA ILE A 5 -0.53 -9.63 -18.39
C ILE A 5 -0.14 -10.68 -17.34
N GLN A 6 -0.68 -11.91 -17.41
CA GLN A 6 -0.32 -13.01 -16.51
C GLN A 6 0.96 -13.76 -16.92
N LYS A 7 1.58 -13.45 -18.07
CA LYS A 7 2.93 -13.97 -18.36
C LYS A 7 3.93 -13.21 -17.50
N ASN A 8 4.26 -13.82 -16.37
CA ASN A 8 5.42 -13.56 -15.52
C ASN A 8 5.73 -12.07 -15.31
N ILE A 9 5.10 -11.46 -14.30
CA ILE A 9 5.38 -10.08 -13.87
C ILE A 9 6.89 -9.84 -13.69
N ALA A 10 7.67 -10.85 -13.28
CA ALA A 10 9.13 -10.72 -13.20
C ALA A 10 9.78 -10.35 -14.54
N ASP A 11 9.30 -10.93 -15.64
CA ASP A 11 9.77 -10.66 -17.00
C ASP A 11 9.19 -9.34 -17.54
N LEU A 12 7.92 -9.03 -17.24
CA LEU A 12 7.28 -7.77 -17.66
C LEU A 12 7.88 -6.53 -16.98
N PHE A 13 8.33 -6.67 -15.74
CA PHE A 13 8.95 -5.59 -14.97
C PHE A 13 10.48 -5.66 -14.99
N HIS A 14 11.08 -6.62 -15.70
CA HIS A 14 12.54 -6.75 -15.84
C HIS A 14 13.29 -6.72 -14.49
N PHE A 15 12.71 -7.32 -13.45
CA PHE A 15 13.23 -7.20 -12.07
C PHE A 15 14.67 -7.68 -11.90
N SER A 16 15.09 -8.68 -12.69
CA SER A 16 16.45 -9.20 -12.72
C SER A 16 17.46 -8.23 -13.31
N GLU A 17 17.00 -7.21 -14.05
CA GLU A 17 17.81 -6.20 -14.73
C GLU A 17 17.81 -4.86 -13.98
N MET A 18 16.90 -4.68 -13.01
CA MET A 18 16.85 -3.49 -12.16
C MET A 18 18.10 -3.39 -11.27
N SER A 19 18.68 -2.20 -11.23
CA SER A 19 19.63 -1.79 -10.21
C SER A 19 19.00 -1.74 -8.81
N GLU A 20 19.82 -1.72 -7.77
CA GLU A 20 19.32 -1.61 -6.39
C GLU A 20 18.54 -0.31 -6.15
N ASP A 21 18.95 0.80 -6.77
CA ASP A 21 18.24 2.08 -6.67
C ASP A 21 16.85 2.00 -7.33
N GLU A 22 16.73 1.35 -8.49
CA GLU A 22 15.45 1.12 -9.15
C GLU A 22 14.53 0.21 -8.34
N LYS A 23 15.08 -0.83 -7.70
CA LYS A 23 14.32 -1.68 -6.78
C LYS A 23 13.81 -0.89 -5.58
N MET A 24 14.61 0.02 -5.03
CA MET A 24 14.19 0.87 -3.91
C MET A 24 13.06 1.82 -4.31
N VAL A 25 13.14 2.44 -5.49
CA VAL A 25 12.05 3.27 -6.04
C VAL A 25 10.80 2.43 -6.25
N PHE A 26 10.92 1.26 -6.87
CA PHE A 26 9.79 0.35 -7.08
C PHE A 26 9.13 -0.05 -5.75
N LEU A 27 9.93 -0.39 -4.73
CA LEU A 27 9.41 -0.73 -3.39
C LEU A 27 8.71 0.45 -2.73
N ALA A 28 9.21 1.67 -2.92
CA ALA A 28 8.57 2.89 -2.42
C ALA A 28 7.22 3.13 -3.11
N ASP A 29 7.17 3.02 -4.44
CA ASP A 29 5.94 3.15 -5.22
C ASP A 29 4.90 2.09 -4.81
N LEU A 30 5.35 0.85 -4.61
CA LEU A 30 4.51 -0.22 -4.11
C LEU A 30 3.96 0.06 -2.71
N GLY A 31 4.83 0.51 -1.80
CA GLY A 31 4.42 0.92 -0.45
C GLY A 31 3.38 2.05 -0.48
N GLY A 32 3.55 3.01 -1.40
CA GLY A 32 2.58 4.09 -1.63
C GLY A 32 1.21 3.59 -2.05
N LEU A 33 1.13 2.63 -2.98
CA LEU A 33 -0.13 2.04 -3.44
C LEU A 33 -0.86 1.29 -2.31
N ILE A 34 -0.12 0.51 -1.52
CA ILE A 34 -0.69 -0.22 -0.36
C ILE A 34 -1.23 0.78 0.67
N LEU A 35 -0.47 1.84 0.94
CA LEU A 35 -0.89 2.89 1.87
C LEU A 35 -2.15 3.62 1.39
N GLU A 36 -2.23 3.96 0.10
CA GLU A 36 -3.41 4.60 -0.49
C GLU A 36 -4.65 3.71 -0.39
N SER A 37 -4.53 2.42 -0.72
CA SER A 37 -5.61 1.42 -0.55
C SER A 37 -6.08 1.37 0.90
N SER A 38 -5.13 1.31 1.84
CA SER A 38 -5.42 1.24 3.28
C SER A 38 -6.15 2.49 3.79
N VAL A 39 -5.74 3.68 3.32
CA VAL A 39 -6.39 4.95 3.65
C VAL A 39 -7.83 4.97 3.15
N LEU A 40 -8.05 4.61 1.89
CA LEU A 40 -9.39 4.59 1.30
C LEU A 40 -10.32 3.62 2.02
N ARG A 41 -9.82 2.42 2.32
CA ARG A 41 -10.59 1.40 3.04
C ARG A 41 -10.93 1.85 4.46
N PHE A 42 -9.96 2.41 5.20
CA PHE A 42 -10.19 2.93 6.54
C PHE A 42 -11.26 4.05 6.56
N ILE A 43 -11.17 5.01 5.64
CA ILE A 43 -12.15 6.10 5.50
C ILE A 43 -13.56 5.55 5.22
N THR A 44 -13.65 4.49 4.42
CA THR A 44 -14.94 3.89 4.00
C THR A 44 -15.58 3.02 5.08
N GLU A 45 -14.76 2.32 5.88
CA GLU A 45 -15.24 1.41 6.94
C GLU A 45 -15.45 2.10 8.29
N SER A 46 -14.90 3.30 8.47
CA SER A 46 -15.05 4.09 9.69
C SER A 46 -16.37 4.86 9.74
N ASP A 47 -16.81 5.19 10.95
CA ASP A 47 -17.87 6.19 11.12
C ASP A 47 -17.39 7.59 10.70
N GLU A 48 -18.35 8.49 10.45
CA GLU A 48 -18.10 9.86 9.96
C GLU A 48 -17.13 10.64 10.85
N SER A 49 -17.28 10.56 12.17
CA SER A 49 -16.42 11.30 13.10
C SER A 49 -14.98 10.79 13.09
N THR A 50 -14.81 9.47 13.04
CA THR A 50 -13.48 8.84 12.96
C THR A 50 -12.81 9.14 11.62
N SER A 51 -13.59 9.09 10.54
CA SER A 51 -13.13 9.38 9.18
C SER A 51 -12.68 10.84 9.03
N GLU A 52 -13.46 11.80 9.52
CA GLU A 52 -13.08 13.22 9.54
C GLU A 52 -11.80 13.46 10.35
N HIS A 53 -11.69 12.84 11.54
CA HIS A 53 -10.50 12.99 12.37
C HIS A 53 -9.25 12.42 11.68
N PHE A 54 -9.40 11.27 11.01
CA PHE A 54 -8.33 10.65 10.24
C PHE A 54 -7.89 11.53 9.06
N SER A 55 -8.84 12.07 8.28
CA SER A 55 -8.54 12.98 7.16
C SER A 55 -7.79 14.23 7.63
N HIS A 56 -8.19 14.81 8.77
CA HIS A 56 -7.46 15.94 9.35
C HIS A 56 -6.04 15.59 9.76
N MET A 57 -5.81 14.41 10.35
CA MET A 57 -4.45 13.96 10.66
C MET A 57 -3.63 13.73 9.39
N LEU A 58 -4.23 13.13 8.36
CA LEU A 58 -3.58 12.90 7.07
C LEU A 58 -3.09 14.23 6.46
N GLU A 59 -3.93 15.27 6.46
CA GLU A 59 -3.57 16.60 5.98
C GLU A 59 -2.51 17.28 6.84
N ALA A 60 -2.64 17.20 8.17
CA ALA A 60 -1.74 17.87 9.11
C ALA A 60 -0.31 17.31 9.09
N TYR A 61 -0.15 16.04 8.71
CA TYR A 61 1.13 15.34 8.70
C TYR A 61 1.53 14.86 7.30
N ALA A 62 0.94 15.42 6.23
CA ALA A 62 1.19 15.00 4.84
C ALA A 62 2.66 15.14 4.41
N ASP A 63 3.44 16.00 5.08
CA ASP A 63 4.85 16.24 4.82
C ASP A 63 5.81 15.34 5.62
N LYS A 64 5.26 14.42 6.43
CA LYS A 64 6.05 13.55 7.31
C LYS A 64 6.35 12.21 6.64
N ASP A 65 7.63 11.87 6.57
CA ASP A 65 8.10 10.59 6.03
C ASP A 65 7.55 9.37 6.81
N ASP A 66 7.18 9.56 8.08
CA ASP A 66 6.64 8.55 8.99
C ASP A 66 5.12 8.64 9.19
N LEU A 67 4.40 9.31 8.29
CA LEU A 67 2.93 9.48 8.35
C LEU A 67 2.18 8.15 8.62
N HIS A 68 2.57 7.07 7.96
CA HIS A 68 1.95 5.75 8.15
C HIS A 68 2.09 5.22 9.60
N ILE A 69 3.20 5.53 10.28
CA ILE A 69 3.42 5.17 11.69
C ILE A 69 2.53 6.02 12.58
N ILE A 70 2.50 7.34 12.34
CA ILE A 70 1.67 8.29 13.09
C ILE A 70 0.19 7.87 13.02
N LEU A 71 -0.30 7.53 11.82
CA LEU A 71 -1.68 7.09 11.62
C LEU A 71 -1.94 5.72 12.27
N ALA A 72 -1.01 4.77 12.18
CA ALA A 72 -1.18 3.44 12.78
C ALA A 72 -1.21 3.49 14.32
N ASP A 73 -0.45 4.39 14.93
CA ASP A 73 -0.44 4.60 16.39
C ASP A 73 -1.70 5.31 16.87
N ALA A 74 -2.20 6.28 16.10
CA ALA A 74 -3.43 7.02 16.43
C ALA A 74 -4.71 6.19 16.19
N PHE A 75 -4.70 5.33 15.17
CA PHE A 75 -5.85 4.55 14.73
C PHE A 75 -5.50 3.05 14.67
N PRO A 76 -5.68 2.28 15.75
CA PRO A 76 -5.34 0.85 15.78
C PRO A 76 -6.01 0.03 14.67
N MET A 77 -7.21 0.40 14.26
CA MET A 77 -7.91 -0.25 13.14
C MET A 77 -7.23 0.02 11.79
N PHE A 78 -6.65 1.21 11.59
CA PHE A 78 -5.88 1.52 10.39
C PHE A 78 -4.65 0.62 10.28
N LYS A 79 -3.98 0.34 11.41
CA LYS A 79 -2.87 -0.62 11.45
C LYS A 79 -3.30 -2.01 10.98
N VAL A 80 -4.45 -2.49 11.46
CA VAL A 80 -5.01 -3.80 11.04
C VAL A 80 -5.28 -3.79 9.54
N ILE A 81 -5.93 -2.75 9.03
CA ILE A 81 -6.20 -2.62 7.58
C ILE A 81 -4.89 -2.61 6.79
N LEU A 82 -3.88 -1.86 7.23
CA LEU A 82 -2.58 -1.80 6.55
C LEU A 82 -1.89 -3.18 6.49
N GLU A 83 -1.95 -3.96 7.57
CA GLU A 83 -1.44 -5.33 7.60
C GLU A 83 -2.22 -6.25 6.65
N GLU A 84 -3.55 -6.12 6.60
CA GLU A 84 -4.41 -6.89 5.68
C GLU A 84 -4.16 -6.55 4.21
N GLU A 85 -4.07 -5.26 3.85
CA GLU A 85 -3.80 -4.81 2.48
C GLU A 85 -2.40 -5.26 2.03
N THR A 86 -1.41 -5.22 2.92
CA THR A 86 -0.06 -5.74 2.65
C THR A 86 -0.08 -7.25 2.38
N GLU A 87 -0.82 -8.02 3.18
CA GLU A 87 -0.97 -9.47 3.02
C GLU A 87 -1.72 -9.83 1.73
N ALA A 88 -2.81 -9.10 1.43
CA ALA A 88 -3.59 -9.26 0.21
C ALA A 88 -2.72 -9.00 -1.02
N PHE A 89 -1.97 -7.89 -1.02
CA PHE A 89 -1.02 -7.58 -2.09
C PHE A 89 0.01 -8.70 -2.26
N ARG A 90 0.64 -9.15 -1.17
CA ARG A 90 1.64 -10.23 -1.23
C ARG A 90 1.05 -11.49 -1.85
N THR A 91 -0.14 -11.88 -1.41
CA THR A 91 -0.84 -13.07 -1.90
C THR A 91 -1.14 -12.96 -3.39
N ASP A 92 -1.60 -11.80 -3.86
CA ASP A 92 -1.91 -11.58 -5.27
C ASP A 92 -0.65 -11.49 -6.13
N ALA A 93 0.40 -10.83 -5.64
CA ALA A 93 1.71 -10.81 -6.30
C ALA A 93 2.27 -12.23 -6.48
N LEU A 94 2.21 -13.08 -5.44
CA LEU A 94 2.66 -14.47 -5.51
C LEU A 94 1.89 -15.30 -6.55
N LYS A 95 0.57 -15.10 -6.69
CA LYS A 95 -0.23 -15.79 -7.71
C LYS A 95 0.18 -15.44 -9.14
N VAL A 96 0.75 -14.25 -9.36
CA VAL A 96 1.18 -13.80 -10.69
C VAL A 96 2.63 -14.17 -10.97
N LEU A 97 3.45 -14.34 -9.94
CA LEU A 97 4.85 -14.74 -10.05
C LEU A 97 5.06 -16.28 -10.04
N SER A 98 4.05 -17.06 -9.64
CA SER A 98 4.04 -18.53 -9.66
C SER A 98 3.59 -19.10 -10.99
#